data_AF-A0A424WJ02-F1
#
_entry.id   AF-A0A424WJ02-F1
#
_cell.length_a   1.000
_cell.length_b   1.000
_cell.length_c   1.000
_cell.angle_alpha   90.00
_cell.angle_beta   90.00
_cell.angle_gamma   90.00
#
_symmetry.space_group_name_H-M   'P 1'
#
loop_
_entity.id
_entity.type
_entity.pdbx_description
1 polymer ?
#
loop_
_entity_poly.entity_id
_entity_poly.type
_entity_poly.pdbx_seq_one_letter_code
_entity_poly.pdbx_strand_id
1 'polypeptide(L)'
;MSDLALDTTRFEVGCYLRLVEERGRGALGRARLRWCIRGHARYVRFEALAGILETLPPSVVEHFRNCDVRAMELNALESVLRQAVDQVESYLRNGALRQRAGNLVPRAVLQQNTRTYERNQQS
;
A
#
# COMPACT_ATOMS: atom_id res chain seq x y z
N MET A 1 -14.40 6.30 25.08
CA MET A 1 -14.56 7.08 23.82
C MET A 1 -14.78 8.58 24.06
N SER A 2 -15.08 9.06 25.28
CA SER A 2 -15.30 10.49 25.59
C SER A 2 -14.02 11.33 25.67
N ASP A 3 -12.92 10.79 26.19
CA ASP A 3 -11.69 11.56 26.41
C ASP A 3 -11.03 12.05 25.12
N LEU A 4 -10.97 11.21 24.08
CA LEU A 4 -10.36 11.62 22.80
C LEU A 4 -11.10 12.80 22.16
N ALA A 5 -12.43 12.84 22.23
CA ALA A 5 -13.23 13.93 21.68
C ALA A 5 -13.06 15.23 22.48
N LEU A 6 -12.99 15.13 23.81
CA LEU A 6 -12.69 16.25 24.71
C LEU A 6 -11.28 16.80 24.49
N ASP A 7 -10.31 15.92 24.30
CA ASP A 7 -8.94 16.31 24.05
C ASP A 7 -8.84 16.97 22.66
N THR A 8 -9.30 16.33 21.58
CA THR A 8 -9.14 16.82 20.20
C THR A 8 -9.75 18.20 19.91
N THR A 9 -10.78 18.64 20.65
CA THR A 9 -11.33 20.00 20.51
C THR A 9 -10.38 21.10 20.99
N ARG A 10 -9.30 20.75 21.71
CA ARG A 10 -8.40 21.71 22.37
C ARG A 10 -7.07 21.94 21.66
N PHE A 11 -6.75 21.20 20.60
CA PHE A 11 -5.47 21.35 19.89
C PHE A 11 -5.61 21.15 18.39
N GLU A 12 -5.05 22.08 17.62
CA GLU A 12 -4.89 21.96 16.19
C GLU A 12 -3.57 21.22 15.92
N VAL A 13 -3.63 19.89 15.84
CA VAL A 13 -2.44 19.10 15.55
C VAL A 13 -2.08 19.35 14.09
N GLY A 14 -1.04 20.14 13.85
CA GLY A 14 -0.56 20.48 12.52
C GLY A 14 -0.02 19.29 11.72
N CYS A 15 -0.36 18.04 12.04
CA CYS A 15 0.01 16.86 11.27
C CYS A 15 -1.21 16.01 10.91
N TYR A 16 -1.21 15.46 9.69
CA TYR A 16 -2.34 14.75 9.12
C TYR A 16 -1.90 13.69 8.11
N LEU A 17 -2.72 12.66 7.92
CA LEU A 17 -2.56 11.71 6.82
C LEU A 17 -3.20 12.24 5.55
N ARG A 18 -2.53 12.04 4.43
CA ARG A 18 -3.04 12.38 3.10
C ARG A 18 -2.93 11.19 2.17
N LEU A 19 -3.98 10.93 1.40
CA LEU A 19 -3.92 10.01 0.26
C LEU A 19 -3.19 10.71 -0.89
N VAL A 20 -2.12 10.08 -1.36
CA VAL A 20 -1.26 10.61 -2.42
C VAL A 20 -1.22 9.62 -3.57
N GLU A 21 -1.44 10.12 -4.78
CA GLU A 21 -1.26 9.36 -6.00
C GLU A 21 0.19 9.54 -6.50
N GLU A 22 0.98 8.48 -6.40
CA GLU A 22 2.34 8.42 -6.92
C GLU A 22 2.31 7.84 -8.34
N ARG A 23 3.00 8.47 -9.29
CA ARG A 23 3.12 7.90 -10.64
C ARG A 23 3.85 6.55 -10.57
N GLY A 24 3.13 5.47 -10.88
CA GLY A 24 3.64 4.10 -10.90
C GLY A 24 4.14 3.67 -12.27
N ARG A 25 4.78 2.49 -12.34
CA ARG A 25 4.95 1.76 -13.61
C ARG A 25 3.63 1.06 -13.92
N GLY A 26 2.89 1.52 -14.92
CA GLY A 26 1.58 0.99 -15.31
C GLY A 26 0.62 2.11 -15.74
N ALA A 27 -0.59 1.74 -16.18
CA ALA A 27 -1.64 2.71 -16.52
C ALA A 27 -2.30 3.32 -15.26
N LEU A 28 -2.19 2.64 -14.12
CA LEU A 28 -2.73 3.07 -12.83
C LEU A 28 -1.60 3.59 -11.94
N GLY A 29 -1.78 4.80 -11.38
CA GLY A 29 -0.92 5.34 -10.33
C GLY A 29 -1.00 4.50 -9.04
N ARG A 30 -0.07 4.71 -8.12
CA ARG A 30 -0.10 4.10 -6.78
C ARG A 30 -0.78 5.04 -5.82
N ALA A 31 -1.79 4.56 -5.09
CA ALA A 31 -2.42 5.34 -4.03
C ALA A 31 -1.78 4.99 -2.69
N ARG A 32 -1.19 5.97 -1.99
CA ARG A 32 -0.55 5.74 -0.68
C ARG A 32 -0.94 6.78 0.34
N LEU A 33 -1.20 6.34 1.57
CA LEU A 33 -1.33 7.21 2.72
C LEU A 33 0.06 7.66 3.20
N ARG A 34 0.24 8.97 3.33
CA ARG A 34 1.49 9.62 3.75
C ARG A 34 1.23 10.64 4.84
N TRP A 35 2.12 10.69 5.83
CA TRP A 35 2.08 11.73 6.87
C TRP A 35 2.56 13.07 6.32
N CYS A 36 1.84 14.12 6.68
CA CYS A 36 2.12 15.50 6.34
C CYS A 36 2.20 16.31 7.65
N ILE A 37 3.06 17.33 7.64
CA ILE A 37 3.07 18.38 8.67
C ILE A 37 2.72 19.70 7.96
N ARG A 38 1.81 20.48 8.54
CA ARG A 38 1.41 21.80 8.05
C ARG A 38 2.65 22.69 7.96
N GLY A 39 2.82 23.32 6.80
CA GLY A 39 4.02 24.12 6.51
C GLY A 39 5.23 23.33 6.01
N HIS A 40 5.21 21.99 6.09
CA HIS A 40 6.23 21.17 5.44
C HIS A 40 5.82 20.77 4.02
N ALA A 41 6.70 21.06 3.05
CA ALA A 41 6.48 20.74 1.65
C ALA A 41 6.63 19.25 1.31
N ARG A 42 7.21 18.45 2.20
CA ARG A 42 7.51 17.02 1.97
C ARG A 42 6.72 16.14 2.90
N TYR A 43 6.36 14.96 2.40
CA TYR A 43 5.85 13.87 3.22
C TYR A 43 6.92 13.39 4.19
N VAL A 44 6.48 13.05 5.39
CA VAL A 44 7.37 12.61 6.47
C VAL A 44 7.06 11.17 6.87
N ARG A 45 8.00 10.54 7.57
CA ARG A 45 7.74 9.28 8.26
C ARG A 45 7.12 9.57 9.63
N PHE A 46 6.43 8.60 10.21
CA PHE A 46 5.77 8.77 11.50
C PHE A 46 6.74 9.17 12.62
N GLU A 47 7.98 8.66 12.58
CA GLU A 47 9.01 8.98 13.59
C GLU A 47 9.38 10.46 13.60
N ALA A 48 9.22 11.17 12.47
CA ALA A 48 9.45 12.61 12.39
C ALA A 48 8.38 13.42 13.14
N LEU A 49 7.27 12.79 13.54
CA LEU A 49 6.24 13.43 14.36
C LEU A 49 6.57 13.40 15.86
N ALA A 50 7.66 12.73 16.29
CA ALA A 50 7.96 12.51 17.71
C ALA A 50 7.89 13.79 18.55
N GLY A 51 8.54 14.88 18.12
CA GLY A 51 8.52 16.14 18.85
C GLY A 51 7.13 16.81 18.90
N ILE A 52 6.26 16.56 17.93
CA ILE A 52 4.86 17.04 17.96
C ILE A 52 4.06 16.17 18.95
N LEU A 53 4.22 14.84 18.87
CA LEU A 53 3.50 13.88 19.72
C LEU A 53 3.83 14.07 21.20
N GLU A 54 5.04 14.49 21.56
CA GLU A 54 5.41 14.80 22.95
C GLU A 54 4.57 15.92 23.57
N THR A 55 4.00 16.81 22.77
CA THR A 55 3.17 17.93 23.26
C THR A 55 1.69 17.57 23.41
N LEU A 56 1.28 16.36 22.98
CA LEU A 56 -0.12 15.95 22.92
C LEU A 56 -0.52 15.08 24.11
N PRO A 57 -1.81 15.08 24.48
CA PRO A 57 -2.32 14.14 25.48
C PRO A 57 -2.09 12.67 25.07
N PRO A 58 -1.87 11.76 26.04
CA PRO A 58 -1.58 10.36 25.75
C PRO A 58 -2.64 9.66 24.89
N SER A 59 -3.92 9.96 25.11
CA SER A 59 -5.07 9.44 24.34
C SER A 59 -4.95 9.76 22.84
N VAL A 60 -4.44 10.94 22.52
CA VAL A 60 -4.27 11.43 21.15
C VAL A 60 -3.03 10.81 20.54
N VAL A 61 -1.93 10.71 21.29
CA VAL A 61 -0.72 10.01 20.83
C VAL A 61 -1.04 8.56 20.48
N GLU A 62 -1.84 7.88 21.31
CA GLU A 62 -2.30 6.52 21.03
C GLU A 62 -3.15 6.46 19.76
N HIS A 63 -4.07 7.42 19.58
CA HIS A 63 -4.85 7.53 18.35
C HIS A 63 -3.96 7.68 17.11
N PHE A 64 -2.95 8.56 17.15
CA PHE A 64 -1.99 8.75 16.06
C PHE A 64 -1.20 7.48 15.74
N ARG A 65 -0.76 6.73 16.76
CA ARG A 65 -0.09 5.44 16.59
C ARG A 65 -1.02 4.42 15.92
N ASN A 66 -2.28 4.36 16.33
CA ASN A 66 -3.28 3.50 15.71
C ASN A 66 -3.53 3.89 14.25
N CYS A 67 -3.60 5.19 13.94
CA CYS A 67 -3.70 5.68 12.57
C CYS A 67 -2.50 5.27 11.71
N ASP A 68 -1.28 5.32 12.26
CA ASP A 68 -0.06 4.91 11.55
C ASP A 68 -0.09 3.41 11.19
N VAL A 69 -0.43 2.55 12.16
CA VAL A 69 -0.60 1.11 11.94
C VAL A 69 -1.63 0.85 10.83
N ARG A 70 -2.80 1.50 10.89
CA ARG A 70 -3.84 1.35 9.87
C ARG A 70 -3.39 1.86 8.50
N ALA A 71 -2.65 2.97 8.45
CA ALA A 71 -2.11 3.49 7.20
C ALA A 71 -1.10 2.51 6.57
N MET A 72 -0.25 1.87 7.38
CA MET A 72 0.68 0.83 6.92
C MET A 72 -0.05 -0.39 6.35
N GLU A 73 -1.09 -0.87 7.04
CA GLU A 73 -1.92 -1.99 6.58
C GLU A 73 -2.61 -1.68 5.24
N LEU A 74 -3.24 -0.50 5.12
CA LEU A 74 -3.91 -0.07 3.90
C LEU A 74 -2.93 0.09 2.73
N ASN A 75 -1.75 0.64 3.00
CA ASN A 75 -0.67 0.75 2.00
C ASN A 75 -0.17 -0.63 1.54
N ALA A 76 -0.09 -1.62 2.44
CA ALA A 76 0.28 -2.98 2.08
C ALA A 76 -0.82 -3.65 1.22
N LEU A 77 -2.09 -3.47 1.58
CA LEU A 77 -3.24 -3.94 0.82
C LEU A 77 -3.26 -3.36 -0.61
N GLU A 78 -3.05 -2.05 -0.77
CA GLU A 78 -2.92 -1.45 -2.11
C GLU A 78 -1.84 -2.15 -2.93
N SER A 79 -0.70 -2.43 -2.33
CA SER A 79 0.43 -3.04 -3.04
C SER A 79 0.13 -4.47 -3.48
N VAL A 80 -0.59 -5.25 -2.67
CA VAL A 80 -1.06 -6.60 -3.03
C VAL A 80 -2.10 -6.53 -4.15
N LEU A 81 -3.12 -5.68 -3.99
CA LEU A 81 -4.20 -5.55 -4.98
C LEU A 81 -3.65 -5.09 -6.33
N ARG A 82 -2.76 -4.10 -6.33
CA ARG A 82 -2.11 -3.64 -7.57
C ARG A 82 -1.25 -4.72 -8.20
N GLN A 83 -0.51 -5.50 -7.41
CA GLN A 83 0.23 -6.64 -7.94
C GLN A 83 -0.71 -7.66 -8.61
N ALA A 84 -1.90 -7.91 -8.04
CA ALA A 84 -2.89 -8.78 -8.66
C ALA A 84 -3.40 -8.21 -10.00
N VAL A 85 -3.70 -6.90 -10.06
CA VAL A 85 -4.08 -6.21 -11.31
C VAL A 85 -2.97 -6.33 -12.36
N ASP A 86 -1.71 -6.03 -11.99
CA ASP A 86 -0.55 -6.12 -12.89
C ASP A 86 -0.38 -7.54 -13.47
N GLN A 87 -0.70 -8.58 -12.69
CA GLN A 87 -0.67 -9.98 -13.13
C GLN A 87 -1.79 -10.30 -14.12
N VAL A 88 -3.02 -9.86 -13.83
CA VAL A 88 -4.17 -10.04 -14.72
C VAL A 88 -3.93 -9.33 -16.05
N GLU A 89 -3.48 -8.07 -16.02
CA GLU A 89 -3.13 -7.32 -17.23
C GLU A 89 -2.03 -8.02 -18.04
N SER A 90 -0.98 -8.51 -17.37
CA SER A 90 0.09 -9.23 -18.07
C SER A 90 -0.40 -10.52 -18.71
N TYR A 91 -1.26 -11.27 -18.01
CA TYR A 91 -1.83 -12.50 -18.55
C TYR A 91 -2.70 -12.21 -19.77
N LEU A 92 -3.58 -11.20 -19.69
CA LEU A 92 -4.44 -10.80 -20.81
C LEU A 92 -3.64 -10.29 -22.01
N ARG A 93 -2.54 -9.57 -21.79
CA ARG A 93 -1.72 -9.02 -22.89
C ARG A 93 -0.77 -10.04 -23.52
N ASN A 94 -0.14 -10.88 -22.71
CA ASN A 94 0.99 -11.72 -23.13
C ASN A 94 0.70 -13.22 -23.06
N GLY A 95 -0.49 -13.63 -22.62
CA GLY A 95 -0.85 -15.03 -22.40
C GLY A 95 -0.11 -15.69 -21.22
N ALA A 96 0.62 -14.92 -20.41
CA ALA A 96 1.49 -15.44 -19.36
C ALA A 96 1.49 -14.54 -18.12
N LEU A 97 1.46 -15.20 -16.94
CA LEU A 97 1.68 -14.55 -15.65
C LEU A 97 3.16 -14.20 -15.49
N ARG A 98 3.45 -13.01 -14.94
CA ARG A 98 4.83 -12.64 -14.60
C ARG A 98 5.25 -13.43 -13.38
N GLN A 99 6.00 -14.51 -13.57
CA GLN A 99 6.66 -15.18 -12.45
C GLN A 99 7.61 -14.18 -11.79
N ARG A 100 7.33 -13.82 -10.54
CA ARG A 100 8.29 -13.10 -9.71
C ARG A 100 9.45 -14.06 -9.51
N ALA A 101 10.65 -13.70 -9.95
CA ALA A 101 11.87 -14.44 -9.65
C ALA A 101 12.21 -14.29 -8.15
N GLY A 102 11.36 -14.84 -7.30
CA GLY A 102 11.69 -15.18 -5.93
C GLY A 102 12.03 -16.66 -5.93
N ASN A 103 13.23 -17.00 -5.46
CA ASN A 103 13.68 -18.37 -5.33
C ASN A 103 12.58 -19.25 -4.72
N LEU A 104 12.35 -20.42 -5.33
CA LEU A 104 11.37 -21.48 -4.99
C LEU A 104 10.01 -21.34 -5.70
N VAL A 105 9.90 -21.84 -6.95
CA VAL A 105 9.05 -22.98 -7.37
C VAL A 105 9.50 -23.43 -8.78
N PRO A 106 9.61 -24.74 -9.09
CA PRO A 106 10.18 -25.23 -10.34
C PRO A 106 9.34 -24.88 -11.58
N ARG A 107 10.05 -24.60 -12.68
CA ARG A 107 9.61 -24.35 -14.07
C ARG A 107 8.63 -25.36 -14.71
N ALA A 108 8.13 -26.35 -13.96
CA ALA A 108 7.40 -27.50 -14.50
C ALA A 108 5.92 -27.23 -14.82
N VAL A 109 5.28 -26.25 -14.20
CA VAL A 109 3.81 -26.07 -14.34
C VAL A 109 3.41 -25.27 -15.59
N LEU A 110 4.31 -24.46 -16.16
CA LEU A 110 4.00 -23.69 -17.38
C LEU A 110 4.15 -24.51 -18.68
N GLN A 111 4.89 -25.62 -18.68
CA GLN A 111 5.03 -26.45 -19.90
C GLN A 111 3.86 -27.40 -20.12
N GLN A 112 3.03 -27.66 -19.11
CA GLN A 112 1.88 -28.56 -19.28
C GLN A 112 0.77 -27.91 -20.10
N ASN A 113 0.49 -26.62 -19.93
CA ASN A 113 -0.59 -25.95 -20.67
C ASN A 113 -0.27 -25.76 -22.16
N THR A 114 0.99 -25.57 -22.55
CA THR A 114 1.37 -25.47 -23.97
C THR A 114 1.23 -26.80 -24.70
N ARG A 115 1.59 -27.91 -24.04
CA ARG A 115 1.50 -29.26 -24.64
C ARG A 115 0.06 -29.73 -24.83
N THR A 116 -0.87 -29.33 -23.95
CA THR A 116 -2.28 -29.70 -24.09
C THR A 116 -2.94 -29.00 -25.29
N TYR A 117 -2.51 -27.77 -25.62
CA TYR A 117 -3.00 -27.06 -26.79
C TYR A 117 -2.45 -27.64 -28.10
N GLU A 118 -1.17 -28.01 -28.15
CA GLU A 118 -0.57 -28.63 -29.35
C GLU A 118 -1.15 -30.02 -29.64
N ARG A 119 -1.46 -30.80 -28.60
CA ARG A 119 -2.05 -32.14 -28.75
C ARG A 119 -3.51 -32.13 -29.24
N ASN A 120 -4.24 -31.05 -28.97
CA ASN A 120 -5.64 -30.91 -29.40
C ASN A 120 -5.78 -30.30 -30.82
N GLN A 121 -4.68 -29.90 -31.46
CA GLN A 121 -4.66 -29.43 -32.85
C GLN A 121 -4.20 -30.49 -33.87
N GLN A 122 -3.80 -31.67 -33.39
CA GLN A 122 -3.33 -32.79 -34.22
C GLN A 122 -4.26 -34.02 -34.20
N SER A 123 -5.44 -33.90 -33.60
CA SER A 123 -6.52 -34.91 -33.66
C SER A 123 -7.64 -34.47 -34.58
#